data_AF-A0A955PU55-F1
#
_entry.id   AF-A0A955PU55-F1
#
_cell.length_a   1.000
_cell.length_b   1.000
_cell.length_c   1.000
_cell.angle_alpha   90.00
_cell.angle_beta   90.00
_cell.angle_gamma   90.00
#
_symmetry.space_group_name_H-M   'P 1'
#
loop_
_entity.id
_entity.type
_entity.pdbx_description
1 polymer ?
#
loop_
_entity_poly.entity_id
_entity_poly.type
_entity_poly.pdbx_seq_one_letter_code
_entity_poly.pdbx_strand_id
1 'polypeptide(L)' 'MGISGGGTSASFAYDGLGRRISKTVNSTSTDFVYDGFNPVQELSGGSPVANLLPGLDIDEFISRTEGGTTSTFLPNG' A
#
# COMPACT_ATOMS: atom_id res chain seq x y z
N MET A 1 -0.73 -15.39 -1.95
CA MET A 1 -2.13 -15.78 -1.59
C MET A 1 -3.10 -14.98 -2.44
N GLY A 2 -4.22 -15.55 -2.88
CA GLY A 2 -5.16 -14.83 -3.75
C GLY A 2 -6.62 -15.22 -3.53
N ILE A 3 -7.52 -14.34 -3.96
CA ILE A 3 -8.97 -14.51 -3.93
C ILE A 3 -9.52 -14.20 -5.32
N SER A 4 -10.55 -14.94 -5.74
CA SER A 4 -11.26 -14.70 -6.99
C SER A 4 -12.76 -14.83 -6.75
N GLY A 5 -13.53 -13.82 -7.15
CA GLY A 5 -14.99 -13.82 -6.98
C GLY A 5 -15.63 -12.56 -7.57
N GLY A 6 -16.87 -12.68 -8.07
CA GLY A 6 -17.65 -11.54 -8.56
C GLY A 6 -16.98 -10.73 -9.69
N GLY A 7 -16.15 -11.37 -10.52
CA GLY A 7 -15.39 -10.70 -11.59
C GLY A 7 -14.11 -9.99 -11.13
N THR A 8 -13.76 -10.08 -9.84
CA THR A 8 -12.50 -9.56 -9.30
C THR A 8 -11.53 -10.69 -8.95
N SER A 9 -10.28 -10.53 -9.36
CA SER A 9 -9.15 -11.35 -8.94
C SER A 9 -8.19 -10.47 -8.15
N ALA A 10 -7.76 -10.94 -6.99
CA ALA A 10 -6.74 -10.28 -6.20
C ALA A 10 -5.68 -11.28 -5.74
N SER A 11 -4.42 -10.90 -5.80
CA SER A 11 -3.32 -11.67 -5.26
C SER A 11 -2.36 -10.76 -4.49
N PHE A 12 -1.70 -11.33 -3.49
CA PHE A 12 -0.81 -10.63 -2.58
C PHE A 12 0.46 -11.44 -2.35
N ALA A 13 1.59 -10.74 -2.37
CA ALA A 13 2.90 -11.25 -2.00
C ALA A 13 3.35 -10.62 -0.69
N TYR A 14 4.05 -11.41 0.12
CA TYR A 14 4.52 -11.02 1.44
C TYR A 14 6.00 -11.33 1.59
N ASP A 15 6.71 -10.55 2.41
CA ASP A 15 8.08 -10.87 2.82
C ASP A 15 8.13 -11.83 4.03
N GLY A 16 9.35 -12.15 4.48
CA GLY A 16 9.57 -13.03 5.62
C GLY A 16 9.08 -12.49 6.97
N LEU A 17 8.76 -11.19 7.06
CA LEU A 17 8.17 -10.56 8.25
C LEU A 17 6.63 -10.51 8.16
N GLY A 18 6.05 -11.03 7.07
CA GLY A 18 4.61 -11.00 6.83
C GLY A 18 4.07 -9.65 6.32
N ARG A 19 4.95 -8.73 5.90
CA ARG A 19 4.52 -7.45 5.31
C ARG A 19 4.14 -7.64 3.85
N ARG A 20 3.10 -6.97 3.37
CA ARG A 20 2.62 -7.08 1.98
C ARG A 20 3.52 -6.28 1.03
N ILE A 21 4.42 -6.96 0.34
CA ILE A 21 5.34 -6.31 -0.61
C ILE A 21 4.73 -6.04 -1.99
N SER A 22 3.66 -6.76 -2.36
CA SER A 22 2.93 -6.53 -3.61
C SER A 22 1.46 -6.91 -3.50
N LYS A 23 0.60 -6.16 -4.18
CA LYS A 23 -0.79 -6.52 -4.48
C LYS A 23 -1.00 -6.50 -5.98
N THR A 24 -1.77 -7.44 -6.51
CA THR A 24 -2.30 -7.39 -7.87
C THR A 24 -3.81 -7.49 -7.81
N VAL A 25 -4.55 -6.53 -8.36
CA VAL A 25 -6.01 -6.55 -8.44
C VAL A 25 -6.42 -6.34 -9.88
N ASN A 26 -7.13 -7.31 -10.48
CA ASN A 26 -7.57 -7.26 -11.87
C ASN A 26 -6.46 -6.82 -12.84
N SER A 27 -5.29 -7.46 -12.71
CA SER A 27 -4.06 -7.21 -13.48
C SER A 27 -3.28 -5.94 -13.13
N THR A 28 -3.79 -5.07 -12.26
CA THR A 28 -3.05 -3.90 -11.77
C THR A 28 -2.20 -4.28 -10.58
N SER A 29 -0.89 -4.26 -10.75
CA SER A 29 0.09 -4.49 -9.68
C SER A 29 0.46 -3.18 -8.97
N THR A 30 0.64 -3.25 -7.65
CA THR A 30 1.20 -2.19 -6.83
C THR A 30 2.19 -2.82 -5.86
N ASP A 31 3.43 -2.36 -5.89
CA ASP A 31 4.46 -2.76 -4.96
C ASP A 31 4.59 -1.74 -3.83
N PHE A 32 5.13 -2.17 -2.69
CA PHE A 32 5.23 -1.36 -1.49
C PHE A 32 6.67 -1.29 -0.99
N VAL A 33 7.16 -0.07 -0.72
CA VAL A 33 8.41 0.18 -0.01
C VAL A 33 8.08 0.53 1.43
N TYR A 34 8.90 0.00 2.35
CA TYR A 34 8.67 0.06 3.78
C TYR A 34 9.81 0.77 4.52
N ASP A 35 9.43 1.51 5.55
CA ASP A 35 10.29 1.88 6.67
C ASP A 35 9.77 1.17 7.93
N GLY A 36 10.57 0.28 8.52
CA GLY A 36 10.10 -0.61 9.58
C GLY A 36 8.89 -1.44 9.14
N PHE A 37 7.78 -1.38 9.87
CA PHE A 37 6.53 -2.06 9.49
C PHE A 37 5.58 -1.19 8.65
N ASN A 38 5.92 0.07 8.41
CA ASN A 38 5.05 1.03 7.78
C ASN A 38 5.39 1.17 6.28
N PRO A 39 4.40 1.04 5.37
CA PRO A 39 4.62 1.36 3.97
C PRO A 39 4.75 2.88 3.81
N VAL A 40 5.81 3.32 3.14
CA VAL A 40 6.10 4.74 2.89
C VAL A 40 5.94 5.12 1.42
N GLN A 41 5.88 4.12 0.54
CA GLN A 41 5.74 4.36 -0.90
C GLN A 41 4.98 3.23 -1.60
N GLU A 42 4.16 3.59 -2.57
CA GLU A 42 3.56 2.69 -3.55
C GLU A 42 4.27 2.85 -4.90
N LEU A 43 4.49 1.73 -5.59
CA LEU A 43 5.16 1.69 -6.88
C LEU A 43 4.30 0.99 -7.92
N SER A 44 4.39 1.46 -9.16
CA SER A 44 3.86 0.79 -10.35
C SER A 44 5.00 0.56 -11.32
N GLY A 45 5.32 -0.71 -11.60
CA GLY A 45 6.46 -1.07 -12.46
C GLY A 45 7.80 -0.52 -11.95
N GLY A 46 7.99 -0.45 -10.63
CA GLY A 46 9.19 0.09 -9.99
C GLY A 46 9.28 1.62 -9.94
N SER A 47 8.31 2.34 -10.50
CA SER A 47 8.24 3.81 -10.41
C SER A 47 7.34 4.23 -9.24
N PRO A 48 7.75 5.20 -8.40
CA PRO A 48 6.89 5.73 -7.34
C PRO A 48 5.61 6.32 -7.92
N VAL A 49 4.45 5.94 -7.37
CA VAL A 49 3.15 6.49 -7.75
C VAL A 49 2.44 7.19 -6.59
N ALA A 50 2.74 6.80 -5.35
CA ALA A 50 2.29 7.53 -4.17
C ALA A 50 3.31 7.47 -3.04
N ASN A 51 3.36 8.54 -2.25
CA ASN A 51 4.09 8.61 -0.98
C ASN A 51 3.10 8.59 0.17
N LEU A 52 3.46 7.91 1.25
CA LEU A 52 2.65 7.81 2.47
C LEU A 52 3.43 8.41 3.64
N LEU A 53 2.74 9.21 4.46
CA LEU A 53 3.24 9.65 5.75
C LEU A 53 2.57 8.80 6.83
N PRO A 54 3.26 7.79 7.38
CA PRO A 54 2.75 7.04 8.53
C PRO A 54 2.79 7.92 9.79
N GLY A 55 1.89 7.64 10.71
CA GLY A 55 1.88 8.20 12.05
C GLY A 55 2.78 7.43 13.02
N LEU A 56 2.59 7.68 14.31
CA LEU A 56 3.37 7.01 15.37
C LEU A 56 2.68 5.74 15.87
N ASP A 57 1.35 5.67 15.73
CA ASP A 57 0.56 4.54 16.15
C ASP A 57 0.47 3.44 15.08
N ILE A 58 0.01 2.26 15.49
CA ILE A 58 -0.21 1.13 14.57
C ILE A 58 -1.35 1.48 13.62
N ASP A 59 -1.15 1.14 12.34
CA ASP A 59 -2.13 1.37 11.27
C ASP A 59 -2.55 2.85 11.11
N GLU A 60 -1.71 3.78 11.59
CA GLU A 60 -1.93 5.21 11.46
C GLU A 60 -1.28 5.75 10.17
N PHE A 61 -2.08 6.31 9.28
CA PHE A 61 -1.60 7.10 8.14
C PHE A 61 -2.09 8.52 8.28
N ILE A 62 -1.19 9.48 8.22
CA ILE A 62 -1.53 10.91 8.30
C ILE A 62 -1.91 11.42 6.91
N SER A 63 -1.15 11.04 5.89
CA SER A 63 -1.45 11.46 4.52
C SER A 63 -0.94 10.48 3.47
N ARG A 64 -1.56 10.56 2.29
CA ARG A 64 -1.09 9.93 1.06
C ARG A 64 -1.08 10.95 -0.07
N THR A 65 0.06 11.09 -0.73
CA THR A 65 0.22 11.97 -1.89
C THR A 65 0.37 11.14 -3.15
N GLU A 66 -0.57 11.25 -4.09
CA GLU A 66 -0.55 10.59 -5.39
C GLU A 66 -0.70 11.63 -6.50
N GLY A 67 0.19 11.60 -7.50
CA GLY A 67 0.12 12.53 -8.64
C GLY A 67 0.11 14.01 -8.24
N GLY A 68 0.72 14.37 -7.10
CA GLY A 68 0.75 15.73 -6.56
C GLY A 68 -0.50 16.12 -5.74
N THR A 69 -1.50 15.26 -5.64
CA THR A 69 -2.68 15.47 -4.79
C THR A 69 -2.46 14.77 -3.45
N THR A 70 -2.63 15.51 -2.34
CA THR A 70 -2.51 14.97 -0.98
C THR A 70 -3.89 14.78 -0.37
N SER A 71 -4.18 13.56 0.06
CA SER A 71 -5.29 13.25 0.95
C SER A 71 -4.75 13.14 2.38
N THR A 72 -5.37 13.85 3.32
CA THR A 72 -5.08 13.75 4.75
C THR A 72 -6.15 12.90 5.40
N PHE A 73 -5.76 11.97 6.26
CA PHE A 73 -6.68 11.09 6.98
C PHE A 73 -6.84 11.56 8.43
N LEU A 74 -8.01 11.31 9.01
CA LEU A 74 -8.26 11.55 10.42
C LEU A 74 -8.12 10.23 11.16
N PRO A 75 -7.16 10.09 12.09
CA PRO A 75 -7.08 8.91 12.92
C PRO A 75 -8.29 8.84 13.85
N ASN A 76 -8.83 7.64 14.03
CA ASN A 76 -9.76 7.36 15.10
C ASN A 76 -8.95 7.28 16.40
N GLY A 77 -9.10 8.29 17.26
CA GLY A 77 -8.49 8.29 18.60
C GLY A 77 -9.03 7.20 19.53
#